data_AF-A0A356X183-F1
#
_entry.id   AF-A0A356X183-F1
#
_cell.length_a   1.000
_cell.length_b   1.000
_cell.length_c   1.000
_cell.angle_alpha   90.00
_cell.angle_beta   90.00
_cell.angle_gamma   90.00
#
_symmetry.space_group_name_H-M   'P 1'
#
loop_
_entity.id
_entity.type
_entity.pdbx_description
1 polymer ?
#
loop_
_entity_poly.entity_id
_entity_poly.type
_entity_poly.pdbx_seq_one_letter_code
_entity_poly.pdbx_strand_id
1 'polypeptide(L)'
;PGGANIYIWDISDLDNPTFYTNTSDQLQGRNQDLQSKNTQLYLSNREGGFYLLDYSNINFRNFPVDAYFGKQSNRVESQDRTDIRSSYIDFEDFIALSDSKNGVFLLELNFSD
;
A
#
# COMPACT_ATOMS: atom_id res chain seq x y z
N PRO A 1 4.59 -8.70 -15.45
CA PRO A 1 3.71 -9.45 -14.53
C PRO A 1 4.36 -9.58 -13.14
N GLY A 2 4.27 -8.52 -12.34
CA GLY A 2 4.50 -8.61 -10.90
C GLY A 2 3.15 -8.33 -10.26
N GLY A 3 2.59 -9.32 -9.56
CA GLY A 3 1.32 -9.14 -8.85
C GLY A 3 1.54 -8.30 -7.59
N ALA A 4 0.61 -7.40 -7.29
CA ALA A 4 0.58 -6.62 -6.07
C ALA A 4 -0.05 -7.42 -4.92
N ASN A 5 0.32 -8.69 -4.76
CA ASN A 5 -0.26 -9.53 -3.72
C ASN A 5 0.31 -9.15 -2.35
N ILE A 6 -0.57 -9.07 -1.36
CA ILE A 6 -0.21 -9.09 0.06
C ILE A 6 -0.45 -10.52 0.56
N TYR A 7 0.53 -11.10 1.25
CA TYR A 7 0.44 -12.46 1.79
C TYR A 7 0.22 -12.39 3.30
N ILE A 8 -0.79 -13.11 3.77
CA ILE A 8 -1.19 -13.15 5.17
C ILE A 8 -0.78 -14.51 5.73
N TRP A 9 -0.02 -14.46 6.83
CA TRP A 9 0.44 -15.63 7.57
C TRP A 9 -0.07 -15.55 9.00
N ASP A 10 -0.53 -16.67 9.53
CA ASP A 10 -0.80 -16.82 10.96
C ASP A 10 0.49 -17.26 11.66
N ILE A 11 0.94 -16.43 12.61
CA ILE A 11 2.16 -16.62 13.41
C ILE A 11 1.82 -16.79 14.90
N SER A 12 0.59 -17.19 15.23
CA SER A 12 0.20 -17.51 16.61
C SER A 12 1.04 -18.65 17.22
N ASP A 13 1.54 -19.54 16.37
CA ASP A 13 2.63 -20.48 16.66
C ASP A 13 3.91 -20.02 15.94
N LEU A 14 4.90 -19.57 16.71
CA LEU A 14 6.17 -19.06 16.18
C LEU A 14 7.07 -20.16 15.60
N ASP A 15 6.89 -21.40 16.04
CA ASP A 15 7.66 -22.55 15.54
C ASP A 15 7.05 -23.12 14.26
N ASN A 16 5.76 -22.88 14.03
CA ASN A 16 5.02 -23.36 12.86
C ASN A 16 4.10 -22.27 12.24
N PRO A 17 4.68 -21.24 11.61
CA PRO A 17 3.89 -20.23 10.90
C PRO A 17 3.13 -20.86 9.73
N THR A 18 1.85 -20.55 9.60
CA THR A 18 0.99 -21.11 8.55
C THR A 18 0.53 -20.04 7.56
N PHE A 19 0.54 -20.38 6.28
CA PHE A 19 -0.03 -19.51 5.27
C PHE A 19 -1.55 -19.46 5.43
N TYR A 20 -2.11 -18.28 5.68
CA TYR A 20 -3.54 -18.08 5.87
C TYR A 20 -4.24 -17.80 4.54
N THR A 21 -3.84 -16.72 3.87
CA THR A 21 -4.41 -16.33 2.56
C THR A 21 -3.55 -15.27 1.88
N ASN A 22 -3.93 -14.86 0.67
CA ASN A 22 -3.37 -13.68 0.02
C ASN A 22 -4.49 -12.79 -0.52
N THR A 23 -4.14 -11.53 -0.77
CA THR A 23 -5.03 -10.66 -1.50
C THR A 23 -5.04 -11.02 -2.99
N SER A 24 -6.19 -10.81 -3.62
CA SER A 24 -6.35 -10.92 -5.08
C SER A 24 -6.29 -9.56 -5.77
N ASP A 25 -5.66 -8.58 -5.09
CA ASP A 25 -5.82 -7.17 -5.38
C ASP A 25 -5.56 -6.87 -6.85
N GLN A 26 -6.52 -6.21 -7.50
CA GLN A 26 -6.42 -5.72 -8.88
C GLN A 26 -5.40 -4.57 -9.01
N LEU A 27 -4.65 -4.28 -7.94
CA LEU A 27 -3.64 -3.23 -7.92
C LEU A 27 -2.53 -3.60 -8.90
N GLN A 28 -2.22 -2.67 -9.79
CA GLN A 28 -1.15 -2.86 -10.76
C GLN A 28 0.17 -2.36 -10.18
N GLY A 29 1.23 -3.12 -10.44
CA GLY A 29 2.59 -2.78 -10.02
C GLY A 29 3.10 -3.67 -8.90
N ARG A 30 4.30 -3.35 -8.41
CA ARG A 30 5.01 -4.12 -7.38
C ARG A 30 4.91 -3.44 -6.04
N ASN A 31 4.39 -4.14 -5.05
CA ASN A 31 4.45 -3.71 -3.65
C ASN A 31 5.92 -3.60 -3.23
N GLN A 32 6.28 -2.51 -2.53
CA GLN A 32 7.65 -2.22 -2.08
C GLN A 32 7.74 -2.14 -0.56
N ASP A 33 6.71 -1.57 0.07
CA ASP A 33 6.64 -1.39 1.52
C ASP A 33 5.18 -1.47 1.97
N LEU A 34 4.95 -2.00 3.17
CA LEU A 34 3.65 -2.15 3.80
C LEU A 34 3.78 -1.83 5.28
N GLN A 35 3.09 -0.80 5.73
CA GLN A 35 2.98 -0.43 7.13
C GLN A 35 1.53 -0.49 7.58
N SER A 36 1.32 -0.55 8.90
CA SER A 36 -0.01 -0.60 9.49
C SER A 36 -0.11 0.33 10.69
N LYS A 37 -1.28 0.95 10.86
CA LYS A 37 -1.64 1.72 12.05
C LYS A 37 -3.14 1.57 12.27
N ASN A 38 -3.56 1.13 13.45
CA ASN A 38 -4.96 0.87 13.79
C ASN A 38 -5.62 -0.14 12.83
N THR A 39 -6.57 0.30 11.99
CA THR A 39 -7.25 -0.52 10.98
C THR A 39 -6.84 -0.13 9.55
N GLN A 40 -5.74 0.62 9.42
CA GLN A 40 -5.26 1.14 8.14
C GLN A 40 -3.95 0.46 7.73
N LEU A 41 -3.87 0.05 6.47
CA LEU A 41 -2.66 -0.39 5.80
C LEU A 41 -2.17 0.71 4.85
N TYR A 42 -0.88 0.96 4.87
CA TYR A 42 -0.20 1.99 4.10
C TYR A 42 0.72 1.25 3.14
N LEU A 43 0.31 1.17 1.88
CA LEU A 43 0.96 0.36 0.86
C LEU A 43 1.70 1.26 -0.12
N SER A 44 3.02 1.14 -0.15
CA SER A 44 3.85 1.70 -1.21
C SER A 44 3.91 0.72 -2.37
N ASN A 45 3.30 1.07 -3.50
CA ASN A 45 3.38 0.33 -4.74
C ASN A 45 4.22 1.10 -5.76
N ARG A 46 5.23 0.44 -6.31
CA ARG A 46 6.23 1.05 -7.18
C ARG A 46 5.58 1.77 -8.35
N GLU A 47 4.78 1.07 -9.14
CA GLU A 47 4.17 1.61 -10.35
C GLU A 47 2.74 2.11 -10.15
N GLY A 48 2.04 1.62 -9.12
CA GLY A 48 0.66 1.97 -8.80
C GLY A 48 0.52 3.22 -7.92
N GLY A 49 1.58 3.61 -7.23
CA GLY A 49 1.58 4.74 -6.29
C GLY A 49 1.42 4.29 -4.84
N PHE A 50 0.96 5.20 -4.00
CA PHE A 50 0.67 4.93 -2.60
C PHE A 50 -0.83 4.67 -2.40
N TYR A 51 -1.15 3.66 -1.59
CA TYR A 51 -2.52 3.30 -1.23
C TYR A 51 -2.70 3.28 0.28
N LEU A 52 -3.78 3.87 0.75
CA LEU A 52 -4.31 3.68 2.09
C LEU A 52 -5.47 2.69 1.99
N LEU A 53 -5.36 1.56 2.69
CA LEU A 53 -6.33 0.47 2.63
C LEU A 53 -6.96 0.22 4.00
N ASP A 54 -8.27 0.04 4.06
CA ASP A 54 -8.96 -0.35 5.28
C ASP A 54 -8.96 -1.88 5.46
N TYR A 55 -8.63 -2.35 6.66
CA TYR A 55 -8.77 -3.76 7.04
C TYR A 55 -9.63 -3.97 8.30
N SER A 56 -10.41 -2.96 8.69
CA SER A 56 -11.33 -3.00 9.84
C SER A 56 -12.28 -4.20 9.79
N ASN A 57 -12.72 -4.57 8.59
CA ASN A 57 -13.46 -5.78 8.32
C ASN A 57 -12.50 -6.79 7.68
N ILE A 58 -12.19 -7.88 8.40
CA ILE A 58 -11.21 -8.89 8.01
C ILE A 58 -11.73 -9.69 6.80
N ASN A 59 -11.69 -9.06 5.62
CA ASN A 59 -11.90 -9.69 4.33
C ASN A 59 -10.64 -9.49 3.49
N PHE A 60 -9.65 -10.34 3.74
CA PHE A 60 -8.36 -10.32 3.05
C PHE A 60 -8.42 -10.61 1.55
N ARG A 61 -9.60 -10.87 0.97
CA ARG A 61 -9.73 -11.06 -0.48
C ARG A 61 -9.78 -9.74 -1.24
N ASN A 62 -10.19 -8.66 -0.57
CA ASN A 62 -10.31 -7.34 -1.16
C ASN A 62 -10.27 -6.28 -0.05
N PHE A 63 -9.15 -5.56 0.08
CA PHE A 63 -9.09 -4.41 0.96
C PHE A 63 -9.73 -3.18 0.28
N PRO A 64 -10.73 -2.53 0.89
CA PRO A 64 -11.19 -1.22 0.43
C PRO A 64 -10.03 -0.22 0.36
N VAL A 65 -10.01 0.62 -0.68
CA VAL A 65 -9.06 1.71 -0.82
C VAL A 65 -9.71 2.98 -0.27
N ASP A 66 -9.21 3.48 0.86
CA ASP A 66 -9.71 4.70 1.50
C ASP A 66 -9.11 5.95 0.87
N ALA A 67 -7.84 5.89 0.46
CA ALA A 67 -7.17 6.98 -0.24
C ALA A 67 -6.06 6.45 -1.16
N TYR A 68 -5.68 7.27 -2.14
CA TYR A 68 -4.55 6.97 -3.03
C TYR A 68 -3.77 8.23 -3.38
N PHE A 69 -2.47 8.06 -3.64
CA PHE A 69 -1.59 9.09 -4.19
C PHE A 69 -0.76 8.51 -5.33
N GLY A 70 -0.81 9.15 -6.51
CA GLY A 70 -0.22 8.65 -7.75
C GLY A 70 -1.26 8.47 -8.85
N LYS A 71 -0.90 7.81 -9.96
CA LYS A 71 -1.80 7.64 -11.11
C LYS A 71 -2.30 6.20 -11.17
N GLN A 72 -3.58 5.99 -10.90
CA GLN A 72 -4.28 4.74 -11.20
C GLN A 72 -4.49 4.65 -12.72
N SER A 73 -3.44 4.42 -13.51
CA SER A 73 -3.57 4.30 -14.96
C SER A 73 -3.50 2.86 -15.42
N ASN A 74 -4.57 2.42 -16.07
CA ASN A 74 -4.59 1.18 -16.86
C ASN A 74 -3.76 1.29 -18.16
N ARG A 75 -3.07 2.43 -18.41
CA ARG A 75 -2.28 2.69 -19.62
C ARG A 75 -0.90 3.23 -19.27
N VAL A 76 0.09 2.50 -19.78
CA VAL A 76 1.52 2.76 -19.58
C VAL A 76 1.97 3.92 -20.45
N GLU A 77 1.93 5.15 -19.94
CA GLU A 77 2.79 6.21 -20.48
C GLU A 77 3.96 6.43 -19.51
N SER A 78 5.18 6.28 -20.01
CA SER A 78 6.39 6.02 -19.24
C SER A 78 6.93 7.23 -18.46
N GLN A 79 6.43 8.44 -18.74
CA GLN A 79 6.96 9.69 -18.19
C GLN A 79 6.25 10.18 -16.91
N ASP A 80 5.03 9.69 -16.61
CA ASP A 80 4.25 10.14 -15.43
C ASP A 80 4.19 9.11 -14.28
N ARG A 81 5.01 8.05 -14.35
CA ARG A 81 4.95 6.96 -13.37
C ARG A 81 5.63 7.39 -12.07
N THR A 82 4.90 7.27 -10.96
CA THR A 82 5.53 7.16 -9.64
C THR A 82 6.48 5.97 -9.61
N ASP A 83 7.48 6.03 -8.74
CA ASP A 83 8.39 4.93 -8.43
C ASP A 83 8.56 4.89 -6.90
N ILE A 84 7.41 4.74 -6.19
CA ILE A 84 7.32 4.77 -4.72
C ILE A 84 8.08 3.58 -4.14
N ARG A 85 9.01 3.83 -3.22
CA ARG A 85 9.87 2.80 -2.62
C ARG A 85 9.57 2.51 -1.16
N SER A 86 9.14 3.52 -0.42
CA SER A 86 8.81 3.36 0.99
C SER A 86 7.89 4.47 1.45
N SER A 87 7.18 4.18 2.53
CA SER A 87 6.45 5.15 3.33
C SER A 87 7.11 5.30 4.70
N TYR A 88 6.72 6.32 5.46
CA TYR A 88 7.01 6.43 6.89
C TYR A 88 5.87 7.19 7.57
N ILE A 89 5.33 6.63 8.65
CA ILE A 89 4.15 7.12 9.36
C ILE A 89 4.56 7.43 10.80
N ASP A 90 4.83 8.69 11.10
CA ASP A 90 5.32 9.10 12.43
C ASP A 90 4.89 10.51 12.85
N PHE A 91 4.33 11.28 11.93
CA PHE A 91 3.94 12.65 12.22
C PHE A 91 2.43 12.76 12.27
N GLU A 92 1.94 13.49 13.27
CA GLU A 92 0.59 14.05 13.44
C GLU A 92 -0.08 14.32 12.08
N ASP A 93 -0.72 13.29 11.52
CA ASP A 93 -1.46 13.27 10.26
C ASP A 93 -0.68 13.35 8.92
N PHE A 94 0.65 13.22 8.95
CA PHE A 94 1.47 13.17 7.73
C PHE A 94 2.09 11.80 7.42
N ILE A 95 2.18 11.50 6.12
CA ILE A 95 2.88 10.34 5.57
C ILE A 95 4.02 10.83 4.70
N ALA A 96 5.25 10.45 5.03
CA ALA A 96 6.40 10.70 4.17
C ALA A 96 6.57 9.55 3.17
N LEU A 97 6.77 9.86 1.89
CA LEU A 97 6.97 8.88 0.82
C LEU A 97 8.28 9.13 0.09
N SER A 98 9.03 8.06 -0.20
CA SER A 98 10.16 8.12 -1.12
C SER A 98 9.75 7.65 -2.52
N ASP A 99 10.07 8.45 -3.54
CA ASP A 99 9.89 8.14 -4.95
C ASP A 99 11.24 8.26 -5.68
N SER A 100 11.70 7.16 -6.28
CA SER A 100 13.03 7.13 -6.90
C SER A 100 13.16 7.93 -8.20
N LYS A 101 12.06 8.51 -8.70
CA LYS A 101 12.03 9.41 -9.87
C LYS A 101 11.71 10.86 -9.49
N ASN A 102 10.82 11.05 -8.53
CA ASN A 102 10.23 12.36 -8.23
C ASN A 102 10.72 12.97 -6.91
N GLY A 103 11.50 12.25 -6.11
CA GLY A 103 12.04 12.73 -4.84
C GLY A 103 11.21 12.28 -3.64
N VAL A 104 10.97 13.18 -2.67
CA VAL A 104 10.24 12.86 -1.43
C VAL A 104 8.95 13.66 -1.40
N PHE A 105 7.86 13.01 -1.01
CA PHE A 105 6.57 13.64 -0.79
C PHE A 105 6.20 13.61 0.70
N LEU A 106 5.48 14.62 1.15
CA LEU A 106 4.79 14.64 2.44
C LEU A 106 3.30 14.76 2.15
N LEU A 107 2.52 13.75 2.52
CA LEU A 107 1.07 13.72 2.32
C LEU A 107 0.37 14.03 3.63
N GLU A 108 -0.69 14.82 3.58
CA GLU A 108 -1.57 15.12 4.71
C GLU A 108 -2.88 14.34 4.55
N LEU A 109 -3.33 13.66 5.59
CA LEU A 109 -4.62 12.96 5.60
C LEU A 109 -5.73 13.91 6.07
N ASN A 110 -6.44 14.53 5.13
CA ASN A 110 -7.62 15.33 5.42
C ASN A 110 -8.88 14.46 5.30
N PHE A 111 -9.28 13.80 6.39
CA PHE A 111 -10.61 13.18 6.46
C PHE A 111 -11.63 14.29 6.74
N SER A 112 -12.54 14.54 5.80
CA SER A 112 -13.70 15.39 6.06
C SER A 112 -14.69 14.63 6.95
N ASP A 113 -15.06 15.22 8.10
CA ASP A 113 -16.12 14.75 9.01
C ASP A 113 -17.49 14.57 8.32
#